data_AF-A0A3S1XER7-F1
#
_entry.id   AF-A0A3S1XER7-F1
#
_cell.length_a   1.000
_cell.length_b   1.000
_cell.length_c   1.000
_cell.angle_alpha   90.00
_cell.angle_beta   90.00
_cell.angle_gamma   90.00
#
_symmetry.space_group_name_H-M   'P 1'
#
loop_
_entity.id
_entity.type
_entity.pdbx_description
1 polymer ?
#
loop_
_entity_poly.entity_id
_entity_poly.type
_entity_poly.pdbx_seq_one_letter_code
_entity_poly.pdbx_strand_id
1 'polypeptide(L)'
;MTEKLVIIGNGMAPGRMLEHLLEKAPDRYQVTIFNAEPRVNYDRIMLSPVLSGEKAYEEIIIHGDGWYIKHGITLYKGHRIVAIDRAAKTVTSDHGVTEPYDKLVIATGSVPFIIPVPGNNLPGVLTYRDLDDVQAMMLAAQSRAKAVVIGGGLLGLEAAAGLQAQGMDVTVLHVMPTLMERQLDPAAGYLLQRAVEERGIKVITKANTQAITGNGRVEQVELADGTIIPATLV
;
A
#
# COMPACT_ATOMS: atom_id res chain seq x y z
N MET A 1 26.58 27.95 6.03
CA MET A 1 26.32 27.43 4.67
C MET A 1 25.10 26.54 4.76
N THR A 2 24.19 26.65 3.79
CA THR A 2 23.04 25.76 3.67
C THR A 2 23.52 24.37 3.25
N GLU A 3 23.19 23.33 4.02
CA GLU A 3 23.56 21.94 3.75
C GLU A 3 22.59 21.30 2.73
N LYS A 4 23.07 20.44 1.83
CA LYS A 4 22.20 19.68 0.91
C LYS A 4 21.58 18.48 1.63
N LEU A 5 20.26 18.44 1.71
CA LEU A 5 19.51 17.32 2.26
C LEU A 5 18.76 16.60 1.14
N VAL A 6 19.13 15.35 0.89
CA VAL A 6 18.40 14.47 -0.02
C VAL A 6 17.53 13.51 0.78
N ILE A 7 16.27 13.35 0.37
CA ILE A 7 15.32 12.41 0.96
C ILE A 7 14.85 11.42 -0.11
N ILE A 8 14.95 10.13 0.18
CA ILE A 8 14.45 9.05 -0.67
C ILE A 8 13.12 8.56 -0.11
N GLY A 9 12.03 8.85 -0.82
CA GLY A 9 10.64 8.57 -0.43
C GLY A 9 9.92 9.82 0.07
N ASN A 10 8.67 9.98 -0.35
CA ASN A 10 7.81 11.11 0.00
C ASN A 10 6.53 10.66 0.73
N GLY A 11 6.65 9.66 1.60
CA GLY A 11 5.55 9.14 2.43
C GLY A 11 5.27 10.00 3.67
N MET A 12 4.36 9.54 4.53
CA MET A 12 3.92 10.29 5.73
C MET A 12 5.08 10.57 6.72
N ALA A 13 6.02 9.64 6.87
CA ALA A 13 7.17 9.81 7.76
C ALA A 13 8.09 10.98 7.34
N PRO A 14 8.61 11.06 6.10
CA PRO A 14 9.41 12.20 5.67
C PRO A 14 8.60 13.49 5.56
N GLY A 15 7.31 13.43 5.21
CA GLY A 15 6.41 14.59 5.25
C GLY A 15 6.34 15.21 6.65
N ARG A 16 6.03 14.41 7.68
CA ARG A 16 5.98 14.88 9.07
C ARG A 16 7.34 15.34 9.57
N MET A 17 8.42 14.67 9.19
CA MET A 17 9.78 15.09 9.51
C MET A 17 10.08 16.49 8.95
N LEU A 18 9.70 16.77 7.70
CA LEU A 18 9.94 18.06 7.06
C LEU A 18 9.18 19.21 7.72
N GLU A 19 7.93 19.00 8.13
CA GLU A 19 7.18 20.02 8.89
C GLU A 19 7.97 20.50 10.12
N HIS A 20 8.45 19.56 10.94
CA HIS A 20 9.26 19.87 12.12
C HIS A 20 10.62 20.47 11.76
N LEU A 21 11.23 20.01 10.67
CA LEU A 21 12.53 20.50 10.23
C LEU A 21 12.47 21.97 9.81
N LEU A 22 11.46 22.33 9.03
CA LEU A 22 11.26 23.67 8.51
C LEU A 22 10.89 24.66 9.63
N GLU A 23 10.16 24.20 10.66
CA GLU A 23 9.88 25.02 11.85
C GLU A 23 11.14 25.29 12.68
N LYS A 24 11.99 24.28 12.89
CA LYS A 24 13.14 24.36 13.79
C LYS A 24 14.40 24.94 13.13
N ALA A 25 14.52 24.80 11.82
CA ALA A 25 15.73 25.13 11.07
C ALA A 25 15.42 25.55 9.62
N PRO A 26 14.64 26.63 9.42
CA PRO A 26 14.06 27.01 8.13
C PRO A 26 15.09 27.19 7.00
N ASP A 27 16.27 27.75 7.31
CA ASP A 27 17.28 28.09 6.30
C ASP A 27 18.49 27.13 6.29
N ARG A 28 18.43 26.05 7.08
CA ARG A 28 19.59 25.17 7.27
C ARG A 28 19.83 24.26 6.07
N TYR A 29 18.77 23.79 5.42
CA TYR A 29 18.86 22.75 4.39
C TYR A 29 18.27 23.19 3.05
N GLN A 30 18.99 22.88 1.98
CA GLN A 30 18.43 22.82 0.63
C GLN A 30 17.91 21.40 0.41
N VAL A 31 16.59 21.26 0.30
CA VAL A 31 15.94 19.94 0.31
C VAL A 31 15.59 19.48 -1.10
N THR A 32 16.01 18.26 -1.44
CA THR A 32 15.61 17.54 -2.64
C THR A 32 15.00 16.20 -2.25
N ILE A 33 13.83 15.88 -2.80
CA ILE A 33 13.09 14.65 -2.53
C ILE A 33 12.96 13.86 -3.83
N PHE A 34 13.26 12.57 -3.76
CA PHE A 34 12.96 11.62 -4.82
C PHE A 34 11.81 10.71 -4.38
N ASN A 35 10.73 10.69 -5.14
CA ASN A 35 9.60 9.82 -4.89
C ASN A 35 9.39 8.86 -6.07
N ALA A 36 9.33 7.57 -5.80
CA ALA A 36 9.08 6.56 -6.84
C ALA A 36 7.65 6.68 -7.40
N GLU A 37 6.67 7.04 -6.56
CA GLU A 37 5.32 7.30 -7.05
C GLU A 37 5.24 8.65 -7.78
N PRO A 38 4.44 8.77 -8.86
CA PRO A 38 4.27 10.01 -9.62
C PRO A 38 3.35 11.01 -8.90
N ARG A 39 3.45 11.11 -7.57
CA ARG A 39 2.48 11.79 -6.69
C ARG A 39 3.16 12.63 -5.61
N VAL A 40 2.39 13.56 -5.07
CA VAL A 40 2.73 14.34 -3.87
C VAL A 40 2.52 13.51 -2.60
N ASN A 41 2.85 14.09 -1.43
CA ASN A 41 2.64 13.43 -0.15
C ASN A 41 1.15 13.33 0.21
N TYR A 42 0.71 12.14 0.61
CA TYR A 42 -0.68 11.86 0.96
C TYR A 42 -0.75 10.90 2.16
N ASP A 43 -1.91 10.88 2.82
CA ASP A 43 -2.20 10.00 3.93
C ASP A 43 -2.57 8.60 3.41
N ARG A 44 -1.62 7.67 3.52
CA ARG A 44 -1.78 6.29 3.06
C ARG A 44 -2.79 5.51 3.91
N ILE A 45 -3.03 5.91 5.15
CA ILE A 45 -4.02 5.27 6.03
C ILE A 45 -5.42 5.48 5.45
N MET A 46 -5.63 6.58 4.73
CA MET A 46 -6.92 6.92 4.12
C MET A 46 -7.17 6.23 2.77
N LEU A 47 -6.30 5.31 2.33
CA LEU A 47 -6.56 4.49 1.14
C LEU A 47 -7.79 3.58 1.31
N SER A 48 -8.14 3.20 2.54
CA SER A 48 -9.31 2.35 2.82
C SER A 48 -10.62 3.09 2.50
N PRO A 49 -10.83 4.33 2.98
CA PRO A 49 -11.91 5.21 2.50
C PRO A 49 -11.89 5.50 0.99
N VAL A 50 -10.72 5.55 0.35
CA VAL A 50 -10.66 5.71 -1.12
C VAL A 50 -11.17 4.45 -1.81
N LEU A 51 -10.73 3.27 -1.37
CA LEU A 51 -11.18 2.00 -1.91
C LEU A 51 -12.69 1.78 -1.70
N SER A 52 -13.26 2.20 -0.56
CA SER A 52 -14.72 2.14 -0.34
C SER A 52 -15.51 3.19 -1.12
N GLY A 53 -14.84 4.19 -1.71
CA GLY A 53 -15.47 5.30 -2.43
C GLY A 53 -15.97 6.43 -1.53
N GLU A 54 -15.66 6.40 -0.23
CA GLU A 54 -15.98 7.47 0.73
C GLU A 54 -15.14 8.72 0.54
N LYS A 55 -13.94 8.58 -0.03
CA LYS A 55 -13.01 9.70 -0.29
C LYS A 55 -12.40 9.66 -1.68
N ALA A 56 -12.17 10.84 -2.25
CA ALA A 56 -11.30 11.02 -3.40
C ALA A 56 -9.83 11.14 -2.97
N TYR A 57 -8.90 10.90 -3.92
CA TYR A 57 -7.46 11.04 -3.67
C TYR A 57 -7.08 12.45 -3.21
N GLU A 58 -7.73 13.46 -3.79
CA GLU A 58 -7.46 14.87 -3.52
C GLU A 58 -7.76 15.23 -2.06
N GLU A 59 -8.68 14.53 -1.41
CA GLU A 59 -9.04 14.74 -0.01
C GLU A 59 -8.05 14.16 0.98
N ILE A 60 -7.11 13.32 0.52
CA ILE A 60 -6.12 12.65 1.37
C ILE A 60 -4.70 13.18 1.14
N ILE A 61 -4.54 14.22 0.31
CA ILE A 61 -3.25 14.91 0.12
C ILE A 61 -2.90 15.67 1.40
N ILE A 62 -1.68 15.44 1.92
CA ILE A 62 -1.15 16.14 3.10
C ILE A 62 -0.40 17.40 2.63
N HIS A 63 0.55 17.22 1.71
CA HIS A 63 1.32 18.33 1.13
C HIS A 63 1.14 18.32 -0.38
N GLY A 64 0.37 19.28 -0.90
CA GLY A 64 0.22 19.49 -2.35
C GLY A 64 1.43 20.21 -2.97
N ASP A 65 1.43 20.36 -4.30
CA ASP A 65 2.52 21.03 -5.04
C ASP A 65 2.88 22.42 -4.50
N GLY A 66 1.87 23.22 -4.15
CA GLY A 66 2.07 24.56 -3.60
C GLY A 66 2.86 24.57 -2.28
N TRP A 67 2.80 23.49 -1.48
CA TRP A 67 3.55 23.38 -0.23
C TRP A 67 5.06 23.24 -0.51
N TYR A 68 5.45 22.42 -1.49
CA TYR A 68 6.85 22.26 -1.86
C TYR A 68 7.43 23.54 -2.46
N ILE A 69 6.68 24.19 -3.36
CA ILE A 69 7.07 25.47 -3.98
C ILE A 69 7.28 26.53 -2.91
N LYS A 70 6.34 26.66 -1.96
CA LYS A 70 6.41 27.64 -0.87
C LYS A 70 7.68 27.50 -0.02
N HIS A 71 8.16 26.27 0.18
CA HIS A 71 9.33 25.99 1.02
C HIS A 71 10.62 25.80 0.22
N GLY A 72 10.61 26.05 -1.10
CA GLY A 72 11.80 25.88 -1.96
C GLY A 72 12.29 24.43 -2.03
N ILE A 73 11.40 23.45 -1.84
CA ILE A 73 11.74 22.03 -1.86
C ILE A 73 11.61 21.52 -3.29
N THR A 74 12.67 20.88 -3.79
CA THR A 74 12.62 20.20 -5.09
C THR A 74 12.05 18.80 -4.90
N LEU A 75 10.94 18.49 -5.57
CA LEU A 75 10.32 17.16 -5.55
C LEU A 75 10.37 16.52 -6.95
N TYR A 76 11.16 15.47 -7.08
CA TYR A 76 11.14 14.60 -8.25
C TYR A 76 10.09 13.49 -8.05
N LYS A 77 8.92 13.67 -8.67
CA LYS A 77 7.83 12.67 -8.66
C LYS A 77 8.04 11.63 -9.76
N GLY A 78 7.81 10.35 -9.46
CA GLY A 78 8.02 9.27 -10.43
C GLY A 78 9.49 8.88 -10.63
N HIS A 79 10.41 9.41 -9.81
CA HIS A 79 11.84 9.12 -9.90
C HIS A 79 12.24 8.15 -8.78
N ARG A 80 12.49 6.90 -9.13
CA ARG A 80 12.96 5.89 -8.18
C ARG A 80 14.48 5.98 -8.08
N ILE A 81 15.01 6.06 -6.87
CA ILE A 81 16.45 5.95 -6.65
C ILE A 81 16.91 4.52 -6.91
N VAL A 82 17.93 4.36 -7.75
CA VAL A 82 18.51 3.06 -8.13
C VAL A 82 19.94 2.87 -7.62
N ALA A 83 20.64 3.95 -7.26
CA ALA A 83 21.99 3.88 -6.72
C ALA A 83 22.24 4.97 -5.66
N ILE A 84 23.05 4.60 -4.65
CA ILE A 84 23.60 5.51 -3.66
C ILE A 84 25.12 5.30 -3.64
N ASP A 85 25.88 6.31 -4.07
CA ASP A 85 27.33 6.32 -3.92
C ASP A 85 27.68 7.04 -2.61
N ARG A 86 28.11 6.27 -1.61
CA ARG A 86 28.45 6.80 -0.29
C ARG A 86 29.81 7.49 -0.24
N ALA A 87 30.73 7.15 -1.15
CA ALA A 87 32.05 7.76 -1.22
C ALA A 87 31.95 9.13 -1.89
N ALA A 88 31.26 9.20 -3.03
CA ALA A 88 30.98 10.46 -3.73
C ALA A 88 29.85 11.28 -3.08
N LYS A 89 29.09 10.68 -2.15
CA LYS A 89 27.88 11.23 -1.51
C LYS A 89 26.84 11.71 -2.54
N THR A 90 26.45 10.82 -3.43
CA THR A 90 25.41 11.10 -4.45
C THR A 90 24.33 10.03 -4.44
N VAL A 91 23.14 10.40 -4.89
CA VAL A 91 22.07 9.46 -5.26
C VAL A 91 21.79 9.59 -6.75
N THR A 92 21.37 8.50 -7.40
CA THR A 92 20.98 8.51 -8.82
C THR A 92 19.61 7.86 -9.01
N SER A 93 18.72 8.53 -9.74
CA SER A 93 17.41 7.99 -10.12
C SER A 93 17.47 7.15 -11.39
N ASP A 94 16.46 6.32 -11.63
CA ASP A 94 16.26 5.57 -12.88
C ASP A 94 16.13 6.47 -14.13
N HIS A 95 15.69 7.72 -13.97
CA HIS A 95 15.74 8.75 -15.01
C HIS A 95 17.13 9.39 -15.25
N GLY A 96 18.19 8.92 -14.57
CA GLY A 96 19.55 9.42 -14.74
C GLY A 96 19.85 10.74 -14.02
N VAL A 97 18.94 11.23 -13.17
CA VAL A 97 19.19 12.43 -12.33
C VAL A 97 20.10 12.04 -11.18
N THR A 98 21.24 12.71 -11.05
CA THR A 98 22.19 12.51 -9.95
C THR A 98 22.27 13.76 -9.08
N GLU A 99 22.03 13.60 -7.78
CA GLU A 99 22.07 14.70 -6.80
C GLU A 99 23.09 14.43 -5.70
N PRO A 100 24.01 15.38 -5.43
CA PRO A 100 24.92 15.29 -4.29
C PRO A 100 24.19 15.62 -2.98
N TYR A 101 24.67 15.05 -1.87
CA TYR A 101 24.10 15.30 -0.55
C TYR A 101 25.17 15.52 0.53
N ASP A 102 24.86 16.37 1.51
CA ASP A 102 25.57 16.43 2.79
C ASP A 102 24.93 15.49 3.81
N LYS A 103 23.59 15.42 3.78
CA LYS A 103 22.75 14.54 4.58
C LYS A 103 21.80 13.77 3.67
N LEU A 104 21.63 12.48 3.97
CA LEU A 104 20.72 11.59 3.25
C LEU A 104 19.73 10.97 4.23
N VAL A 105 18.45 11.04 3.91
CA VAL A 105 17.37 10.35 4.62
C VAL A 105 16.78 9.28 3.71
N ILE A 106 16.78 8.04 4.19
CA ILE A 106 16.15 6.91 3.50
C ILE A 106 14.81 6.64 4.18
N ALA A 107 13.72 6.94 3.46
CA ALA A 107 12.35 6.86 3.95
C ALA A 107 11.45 6.12 2.95
N THR A 108 11.95 5.03 2.37
CA THR A 108 11.30 4.24 1.31
C THR A 108 10.12 3.39 1.79
N GLY A 109 9.89 3.31 3.09
CA GLY A 109 8.84 2.47 3.67
C GLY A 109 9.07 0.97 3.42
N SER A 110 7.97 0.24 3.25
CA SER A 110 7.95 -1.22 3.05
C SER A 110 7.17 -1.58 1.78
N VAL A 111 7.37 -2.82 1.32
CA VAL A 111 6.62 -3.43 0.21
C VAL A 111 5.70 -4.55 0.72
N PRO A 112 4.59 -4.84 0.03
CA PRO A 112 3.73 -5.97 0.36
C PRO A 112 4.45 -7.31 0.28
N PHE A 113 4.05 -8.24 1.14
CA PHE A 113 4.48 -9.63 1.03
C PHE A 113 3.50 -10.38 0.13
N ILE A 114 3.98 -10.92 -0.99
CA ILE A 114 3.20 -11.78 -1.88
C ILE A 114 3.48 -13.23 -1.51
N ILE A 115 2.43 -14.01 -1.23
CA ILE A 115 2.60 -15.42 -0.87
C ILE A 115 3.26 -16.22 -2.02
N PRO A 116 4.25 -17.07 -1.75
CA PRO A 116 5.03 -17.76 -2.78
C PRO A 116 4.32 -19.04 -3.26
N VAL A 117 3.11 -18.91 -3.79
CA VAL A 117 2.31 -20.03 -4.33
C VAL A 117 2.23 -19.97 -5.85
N PRO A 118 2.02 -21.09 -6.55
CA PRO A 118 1.75 -21.08 -7.99
C PRO A 118 0.63 -20.11 -8.36
N GLY A 119 0.83 -19.34 -9.43
CA GLY A 119 -0.14 -18.38 -9.96
C GLY A 119 -0.25 -17.05 -9.19
N ASN A 120 0.65 -16.78 -8.24
CA ASN A 120 0.70 -15.51 -7.50
C ASN A 120 1.01 -14.26 -8.35
N ASN A 121 1.24 -14.42 -9.66
CA ASN A 121 1.50 -13.37 -10.62
C ASN A 121 0.47 -13.35 -11.76
N LEU A 122 -0.63 -14.11 -11.65
CA LEU A 122 -1.69 -14.10 -12.64
C LEU A 122 -2.39 -12.72 -12.68
N PRO A 123 -2.82 -12.25 -13.85
CA PRO A 123 -3.71 -11.08 -13.93
C PRO A 123 -4.94 -11.27 -13.05
N GLY A 124 -5.18 -10.33 -12.14
CA GLY A 124 -6.21 -10.42 -11.11
C GLY A 124 -5.67 -10.74 -9.72
N VAL A 125 -4.37 -11.02 -9.54
CA VAL A 125 -3.71 -10.97 -8.23
C VAL A 125 -3.19 -9.55 -8.01
N LEU A 126 -3.71 -8.85 -7.01
CA LEU A 126 -3.34 -7.46 -6.70
C LEU A 126 -2.79 -7.31 -5.29
N THR A 127 -1.98 -6.26 -5.09
CA THR A 127 -1.57 -5.82 -3.77
C THR A 127 -2.47 -4.70 -3.25
N TYR A 128 -2.33 -4.38 -1.96
CA TYR A 128 -3.00 -3.24 -1.34
C TYR A 128 -1.99 -2.41 -0.53
N ARG A 129 -1.36 -1.44 -1.19
CA ARG A 129 -0.28 -0.62 -0.62
C ARG A 129 -0.36 0.84 -0.98
N ASP A 130 -0.49 1.18 -2.25
CA ASP A 130 -0.47 2.55 -2.75
C ASP A 130 -1.75 2.88 -3.54
N LEU A 131 -1.78 4.06 -4.15
CA LEU A 131 -2.95 4.47 -4.92
C LEU A 131 -3.08 3.70 -6.23
N ASP A 132 -1.98 3.24 -6.84
CA ASP A 132 -2.05 2.45 -8.07
C ASP A 132 -2.72 1.10 -7.81
N ASP A 133 -2.37 0.46 -6.68
CA ASP A 133 -3.06 -0.72 -6.17
C ASP A 133 -4.57 -0.47 -6.00
N VAL A 134 -4.95 0.59 -5.30
CA VAL A 134 -6.36 0.93 -5.07
C VAL A 134 -7.11 1.17 -6.37
N GLN A 135 -6.51 1.90 -7.31
CA GLN A 135 -7.11 2.16 -8.61
C GLN A 135 -7.30 0.87 -9.41
N ALA A 136 -6.33 -0.04 -9.38
CA ALA A 136 -6.43 -1.36 -10.00
C ALA A 136 -7.53 -2.20 -9.35
N MET A 137 -7.64 -2.18 -8.02
CA MET A 137 -8.71 -2.87 -7.28
C MET A 137 -10.09 -2.32 -7.61
N MET A 138 -10.26 -0.98 -7.62
CA MET A 138 -11.52 -0.33 -7.99
C MET A 138 -11.92 -0.66 -9.43
N LEU A 139 -10.96 -0.68 -10.36
CA LEU A 139 -11.21 -1.09 -11.75
C LEU A 139 -11.66 -2.55 -11.84
N ALA A 140 -10.97 -3.46 -11.15
CA ALA A 140 -11.36 -4.88 -11.11
C ALA A 140 -12.75 -5.08 -10.47
N ALA A 141 -13.07 -4.28 -9.45
CA ALA A 141 -14.34 -4.33 -8.73
C ALA A 141 -15.55 -3.88 -9.57
N GLN A 142 -15.34 -3.19 -10.71
CA GLN A 142 -16.43 -2.84 -11.63
C GLN A 142 -17.17 -4.07 -12.17
N SER A 143 -16.50 -5.23 -12.22
CA SER A 143 -17.13 -6.51 -12.58
C SER A 143 -18.18 -6.98 -11.57
N ARG A 144 -18.12 -6.51 -10.32
CA ARG A 144 -18.94 -6.95 -9.18
C ARG A 144 -18.97 -8.48 -9.00
N ALA A 145 -17.89 -9.12 -9.41
CA ALA A 145 -17.73 -10.57 -9.34
C ALA A 145 -17.21 -10.98 -7.96
N LYS A 146 -16.47 -12.09 -7.89
CA LYS A 146 -15.97 -12.66 -6.64
C LYS A 146 -14.55 -12.18 -6.35
N ALA A 147 -14.31 -11.74 -5.14
CA ALA A 147 -12.98 -11.40 -4.65
C ALA A 147 -12.59 -12.33 -3.50
N VAL A 148 -11.36 -12.81 -3.52
CA VAL A 148 -10.73 -13.42 -2.37
C VAL A 148 -9.71 -12.44 -1.81
N VAL A 149 -9.64 -12.31 -0.49
CA VAL A 149 -8.56 -11.56 0.17
C VAL A 149 -7.76 -12.52 1.02
N ILE A 150 -6.47 -12.64 0.74
CA ILE A 150 -5.57 -13.53 1.48
C ILE A 150 -4.92 -12.75 2.62
N GLY A 151 -5.37 -13.03 3.85
CA GLY A 151 -4.86 -12.47 5.09
C GLY A 151 -5.93 -11.78 5.92
N GLY A 152 -6.21 -12.32 7.11
CA GLY A 152 -7.16 -11.78 8.09
C GLY A 152 -6.58 -10.75 9.07
N GLY A 153 -5.54 -10.01 8.64
CA GLY A 153 -4.97 -8.89 9.39
C GLY A 153 -5.67 -7.56 9.08
N LEU A 154 -5.29 -6.48 9.77
CA LEU A 154 -5.94 -5.17 9.64
C LEU A 154 -6.14 -4.73 8.18
N LEU A 155 -5.07 -4.67 7.38
CA LEU A 155 -5.15 -4.23 5.99
C LEU A 155 -5.95 -5.18 5.09
N GLY A 156 -5.90 -6.49 5.34
CA GLY A 156 -6.70 -7.45 4.58
C GLY A 156 -8.20 -7.28 4.88
N LEU A 157 -8.56 -7.02 6.13
CA LEU A 157 -9.95 -6.75 6.52
C LEU A 157 -10.45 -5.40 5.97
N GLU A 158 -9.60 -4.38 5.95
CA GLU A 158 -9.94 -3.10 5.33
C GLU A 158 -10.10 -3.22 3.81
N ALA A 159 -9.22 -3.95 3.13
CA ALA A 159 -9.35 -4.25 1.70
C ALA A 159 -10.65 -5.03 1.41
N ALA A 160 -10.97 -6.02 2.23
CA ALA A 160 -12.19 -6.80 2.11
C ALA A 160 -13.44 -5.94 2.28
N ALA A 161 -13.45 -5.04 3.27
CA ALA A 161 -14.53 -4.09 3.47
C ALA A 161 -14.67 -3.10 2.31
N GLY A 162 -13.55 -2.58 1.79
CA GLY A 162 -13.55 -1.68 0.63
C GLY A 162 -14.10 -2.37 -0.63
N LEU A 163 -13.64 -3.58 -0.94
CA LEU A 163 -14.14 -4.37 -2.08
C LEU A 163 -15.62 -4.74 -1.93
N GLN A 164 -16.07 -5.07 -0.71
CA GLN A 164 -17.49 -5.31 -0.43
C GLN A 164 -18.31 -4.04 -0.68
N ALA A 165 -17.82 -2.86 -0.27
CA ALA A 165 -18.49 -1.59 -0.50
C ALA A 165 -18.58 -1.24 -2.00
N GLN A 166 -17.62 -1.70 -2.81
CA GLN A 166 -17.66 -1.64 -4.28
C GLN A 166 -18.64 -2.67 -4.90
N GLY A 167 -19.26 -3.53 -4.10
CA GLY A 167 -20.29 -4.49 -4.52
C GLY A 167 -19.78 -5.87 -4.92
N MET A 168 -18.54 -6.23 -4.53
CA MET A 168 -17.99 -7.58 -4.77
C MET A 168 -18.53 -8.61 -3.76
N ASP A 169 -18.61 -9.89 -4.16
CA ASP A 169 -18.78 -11.02 -3.23
C ASP A 169 -17.42 -11.40 -2.66
N VAL A 170 -17.15 -11.00 -1.41
CA VAL A 170 -15.81 -11.07 -0.81
C VAL A 170 -15.68 -12.27 0.14
N THR A 171 -14.60 -13.03 -0.02
CA THR A 171 -14.17 -14.06 0.94
C THR A 171 -12.77 -13.75 1.47
N VAL A 172 -12.62 -13.62 2.78
CA VAL A 172 -11.33 -13.49 3.46
C VAL A 172 -10.84 -14.88 3.85
N LEU A 173 -9.61 -15.20 3.42
CA LEU A 173 -8.89 -16.40 3.82
C LEU A 173 -7.84 -16.03 4.84
N HIS A 174 -7.81 -16.74 5.96
CA HIS A 174 -6.80 -16.52 6.99
C HIS A 174 -6.19 -17.83 7.46
N VAL A 175 -4.86 -17.89 7.50
CA VAL A 175 -4.14 -19.12 7.86
C VAL A 175 -4.27 -19.48 9.34
N MET A 176 -4.47 -18.47 10.20
CA MET A 176 -4.59 -18.67 11.65
C MET A 176 -6.05 -18.94 12.07
N PRO A 177 -6.28 -19.49 13.29
CA PRO A 177 -7.63 -19.82 13.75
C PRO A 177 -8.56 -18.63 13.96
N THR A 178 -8.02 -17.44 14.19
CA THR A 178 -8.77 -16.20 14.49
C THR A 178 -8.19 -15.02 13.72
N LEU A 179 -9.04 -14.05 13.38
CA LEU A 179 -8.61 -12.80 12.75
C LEU A 179 -7.76 -11.94 13.70
N MET A 180 -6.84 -11.16 13.14
CA MET A 180 -5.96 -10.24 13.88
C MET A 180 -5.29 -10.85 15.12
N GLU A 181 -4.86 -12.11 15.05
CA GLU A 181 -4.32 -12.90 16.18
C GLU A 181 -3.05 -12.31 16.80
N ARG A 182 -2.39 -11.38 16.11
CA ARG A 182 -1.22 -10.65 16.63
C ARG A 182 -1.61 -9.49 17.54
N GLN A 183 -2.85 -9.01 17.46
CA GLN A 183 -3.36 -7.84 18.19
C GLN A 183 -4.51 -8.20 19.14
N LEU A 184 -5.29 -9.23 18.82
CA LEU A 184 -6.51 -9.62 19.52
C LEU A 184 -6.38 -11.02 20.11
N ASP A 185 -7.00 -11.22 21.27
CA ASP A 185 -7.19 -12.55 21.83
C ASP A 185 -8.30 -13.32 21.08
N PRO A 186 -8.47 -14.64 21.32
CA PRO A 186 -9.46 -15.42 20.60
C PRO A 186 -10.91 -14.94 20.77
N ALA A 187 -11.26 -14.37 21.93
CA ALA A 187 -12.61 -13.88 22.19
C ALA A 187 -12.90 -12.62 21.36
N ALA A 188 -11.97 -11.66 21.35
CA ALA A 188 -12.06 -10.47 20.50
C ALA A 188 -11.99 -10.83 19.01
N GLY A 189 -11.16 -11.81 18.62
CA GLY A 189 -11.10 -12.32 17.25
C GLY A 189 -12.41 -12.94 16.78
N TYR A 190 -13.13 -13.66 17.66
CA TYR A 190 -14.47 -14.18 17.38
C TYR A 190 -15.50 -13.06 17.17
N LEU A 191 -15.52 -12.05 18.05
CA LEU A 191 -16.41 -10.89 17.91
C LEU A 191 -16.12 -10.12 16.62
N LEU A 192 -14.83 -9.94 16.28
CA LEU A 192 -14.42 -9.32 15.03
C LEU A 192 -14.90 -10.11 13.81
N GLN A 193 -14.72 -11.44 13.80
CA GLN A 193 -15.18 -12.29 12.71
C GLN A 193 -16.70 -12.14 12.51
N ARG A 194 -17.49 -12.19 13.59
CA ARG A 194 -18.94 -11.97 13.52
C ARG A 194 -19.29 -10.61 12.94
N ALA A 195 -18.63 -9.54 13.39
CA ALA A 195 -18.86 -8.20 12.86
C ALA A 195 -18.49 -8.05 11.37
N VAL A 196 -17.47 -8.78 10.91
CA VAL A 196 -17.08 -8.84 9.48
C VAL A 196 -18.12 -9.62 8.67
N GLU A 197 -18.58 -10.75 9.17
CA GLU A 197 -19.59 -11.60 8.53
C GLU A 197 -20.97 -10.94 8.48
N GLU A 198 -21.35 -10.16 9.49
CA GLU A 198 -22.57 -9.34 9.50
C GLU A 198 -22.57 -8.27 8.40
N ARG A 199 -21.39 -7.87 7.91
CA ARG A 199 -21.24 -7.00 6.74
C ARG A 199 -21.27 -7.79 5.42
N GLY A 200 -21.60 -9.08 5.45
CA GLY A 200 -21.70 -9.91 4.24
C GLY A 200 -20.35 -10.38 3.68
N ILE A 201 -19.27 -10.24 4.43
CA ILE A 201 -17.93 -10.74 4.04
C ILE A 201 -17.76 -12.15 4.59
N LYS A 202 -17.52 -13.13 3.72
CA LYS A 202 -17.28 -14.51 4.16
C LYS A 202 -15.88 -14.62 4.76
N VAL A 203 -15.73 -15.33 5.87
CA VAL A 203 -14.42 -15.54 6.52
C VAL A 203 -14.16 -17.03 6.63
N ILE A 204 -12.99 -17.47 6.16
CA ILE A 204 -12.52 -18.85 6.31
C ILE A 204 -11.16 -18.81 7.01
N THR A 205 -11.16 -19.19 8.28
CA THR A 205 -9.93 -19.33 9.09
C THR A 205 -9.34 -20.72 8.93
N LYS A 206 -8.07 -20.89 9.33
CA LYS A 206 -7.28 -22.11 9.07
C LYS A 206 -7.21 -22.46 7.56
N ALA A 207 -7.36 -21.46 6.69
CA ALA A 207 -7.35 -21.60 5.26
C ALA A 207 -5.92 -21.38 4.73
N ASN A 208 -5.23 -22.48 4.45
CA ASN A 208 -3.89 -22.43 3.86
C ASN A 208 -3.99 -22.41 2.33
N THR A 209 -3.63 -21.29 1.70
CA THR A 209 -3.65 -21.17 0.23
C THR A 209 -2.53 -22.01 -0.38
N GLN A 210 -2.89 -22.93 -1.28
CA GLN A 210 -1.96 -23.82 -1.97
C GLN A 210 -1.59 -23.31 -3.35
N ALA A 211 -2.55 -22.76 -4.11
CA ALA A 211 -2.33 -22.21 -5.45
C ALA A 211 -3.42 -21.20 -5.81
N ILE A 212 -3.08 -20.29 -6.72
CA ILE A 212 -4.02 -19.43 -7.43
C ILE A 212 -4.04 -19.94 -8.88
N THR A 213 -5.21 -20.25 -9.42
CA THR A 213 -5.30 -20.90 -10.74
C THR A 213 -6.30 -20.20 -11.66
N GLY A 214 -6.09 -20.40 -12.96
CA GLY A 214 -6.97 -19.93 -14.03
C GLY A 214 -6.26 -19.88 -15.37
N ASN A 215 -7.01 -19.74 -16.46
CA ASN A 215 -6.47 -19.70 -17.82
C ASN A 215 -6.19 -18.26 -18.27
N GLY A 216 -4.94 -17.81 -18.10
CA GLY A 216 -4.49 -16.47 -18.50
C GLY A 216 -4.88 -15.34 -17.55
N ARG A 217 -5.76 -15.59 -16.58
CA ARG A 217 -6.11 -14.72 -15.44
C ARG A 217 -6.61 -15.56 -14.26
N VAL A 218 -6.75 -14.93 -13.09
CA VAL A 218 -7.34 -15.58 -11.91
C VAL A 218 -8.77 -16.03 -12.17
N GLU A 219 -9.08 -17.28 -11.82
CA GLU A 219 -10.43 -17.85 -11.83
C GLU A 219 -10.81 -18.48 -10.47
N GLN A 220 -9.82 -18.92 -9.68
CA GLN A 220 -10.05 -19.52 -8.36
C GLN A 220 -8.79 -19.55 -7.48
N VAL A 221 -9.02 -19.76 -6.18
CA VAL A 221 -8.00 -20.06 -5.17
C VAL A 221 -8.19 -21.49 -4.67
N GLU A 222 -7.12 -22.27 -4.64
CA GLU A 222 -7.09 -23.64 -4.10
C GLU A 222 -6.45 -23.63 -2.72
N LEU A 223 -7.11 -24.27 -1.75
CA LEU A 223 -6.59 -24.48 -0.40
C LEU A 223 -5.89 -25.83 -0.28
N ALA A 224 -5.00 -25.97 0.70
CA ALA A 224 -4.22 -27.18 0.93
C ALA A 224 -5.07 -28.41 1.30
N ASP A 225 -6.33 -28.21 1.73
CA ASP A 225 -7.28 -29.29 2.00
C ASP A 225 -8.08 -29.73 0.74
N GLY A 226 -7.80 -29.15 -0.42
CA GLY A 226 -8.48 -29.41 -1.69
C GLY A 226 -9.72 -28.54 -1.93
N THR A 227 -10.08 -27.64 -1.01
CA THR A 227 -11.19 -26.69 -1.22
C THR A 227 -10.86 -25.72 -2.34
N ILE A 228 -11.82 -25.49 -3.25
CA ILE A 228 -11.70 -24.55 -4.37
C ILE A 228 -12.67 -23.39 -4.16
N ILE A 229 -12.15 -22.17 -4.22
CA ILE A 229 -12.90 -20.93 -4.01
C ILE A 229 -12.84 -20.10 -5.30
N PRO A 230 -13.96 -19.95 -6.03
CA PRO A 230 -13.99 -19.16 -7.26
C PRO A 230 -13.72 -17.68 -6.97
N ALA A 231 -12.84 -17.05 -7.76
CA ALA A 231 -12.44 -15.66 -7.60
C ALA A 231 -12.01 -15.09 -8.95
N THR A 232 -12.37 -13.84 -9.23
CA THR A 232 -11.86 -13.10 -10.40
C THR A 232 -10.84 -12.03 -10.03
N LEU A 233 -10.67 -11.82 -8.71
CA LEU A 233 -9.73 -10.92 -8.05
C LEU A 233 -9.23 -11.62 -6.77
N VAL A 234 -7.92 -11.57 -6.52
CA VAL A 234 -7.22 -12.12 -5.33
C VAL A 234 -6.29 -11.08 -4.74
#